data_AF-A0A3P6DHV2-F1
#
_entry.id   AF-A0A3P6DHV2-F1
#
_cell.length_a   1.000
_cell.length_b   1.000
_cell.length_c   1.000
_cell.angle_alpha   90.00
_cell.angle_beta   90.00
_cell.angle_gamma   90.00
#
_symmetry.space_group_name_H-M   'P 1'
#
loop_
_entity.id
_entity.type
_entity.pdbx_description
1 polymer ?
#
loop_
_entity_poly.entity_id
_entity_poly.type
_entity_poly.pdbx_seq_one_letter_code
_entity_poly.pdbx_strand_id
1 'polypeptide(L)'
;MTKLIGKEGGKTDSRIGFEQLLVSMGHQSCGALTLWNYPNWMRNLVAQDIDGEDRPNLIDMAALEIYRDRERGVPRYNEFRKNLLMSPIKKWEDLTDDEEAIDALKEVYEDDINKVDVNVGLHAEKKIKGFAISETAFFIFLLVASRRLEADRFSRRISTIKRILKKD
;
A
#
# COMPACT_ATOMS: atom_id res chain seq x y z
N MET A 1 -16.00 -2.11 11.95
CA MET A 1 -14.66 -1.50 11.84
C MET A 1 -14.56 -0.12 12.47
N THR A 2 -15.52 0.80 12.23
CA THR A 2 -15.46 2.20 12.72
C THR A 2 -15.30 2.38 14.23
N LYS A 3 -15.71 1.40 15.05
CA LYS A 3 -15.50 1.42 16.52
C LYS A 3 -14.07 1.10 16.96
N LEU A 4 -13.20 0.68 16.05
CA LEU A 4 -11.82 0.22 16.31
C LEU A 4 -10.76 1.20 15.76
N ILE A 5 -11.15 2.41 15.36
CA ILE A 5 -10.25 3.41 14.78
C ILE A 5 -10.32 4.72 15.57
N GLY A 6 -9.23 5.49 15.57
CA GLY A 6 -9.15 6.80 16.22
C GLY A 6 -9.43 6.75 17.73
N LYS A 7 -9.96 7.86 18.28
CA LYS A 7 -10.25 8.00 19.72
C LYS A 7 -11.29 6.98 20.22
N GLU A 8 -12.29 6.65 19.40
CA GLU A 8 -13.28 5.61 19.71
C GLU A 8 -12.66 4.19 19.72
N GLY A 9 -11.68 3.95 18.86
CA GLY A 9 -10.86 2.75 18.86
C GLY A 9 -10.17 2.52 20.20
N GLY A 10 -9.52 3.54 20.76
CA GLY A 10 -8.84 3.45 22.06
C GLY A 10 -9.79 3.09 23.21
N LYS A 11 -11.02 3.63 23.21
CA LYS A 11 -12.06 3.27 24.19
C LYS A 11 -12.55 1.83 24.02
N THR A 12 -12.63 1.35 22.78
CA THR A 12 -13.08 -0.02 22.48
C THR A 12 -12.00 -1.04 22.81
N ASP A 13 -10.75 -0.77 22.45
CA ASP A 13 -9.59 -1.60 22.81
C ASP A 13 -9.49 -1.80 24.33
N SER A 14 -9.61 -0.71 25.10
CA SER A 14 -9.59 -0.77 26.57
C SER A 14 -10.67 -1.70 27.17
N ARG A 15 -11.78 -1.92 26.45
CA ARG A 15 -12.87 -2.83 26.87
C ARG A 15 -12.64 -4.27 26.44
N ILE A 16 -12.03 -4.48 25.28
CA ILE A 16 -11.73 -5.82 24.75
C ILE A 16 -10.54 -6.42 25.50
N GLY A 17 -9.53 -5.60 25.80
CA GLY A 17 -8.29 -6.04 26.43
C GLY A 17 -7.27 -6.57 25.42
N PHE A 18 -5.98 -6.34 25.74
CA PHE A 18 -4.84 -6.59 24.84
C PHE A 18 -4.74 -8.05 24.36
N GLU A 19 -4.88 -9.01 25.27
CA GLU A 19 -4.74 -10.44 24.94
C GLU A 19 -5.81 -10.89 23.93
N GLN A 20 -7.06 -10.55 24.20
CA GLN A 20 -8.17 -10.92 23.32
C GLN A 20 -8.03 -10.25 21.94
N LEU A 21 -7.61 -8.99 21.90
CA LEU A 21 -7.37 -8.30 20.63
C LEU A 21 -6.26 -9.00 19.82
N LEU A 22 -5.13 -9.30 20.45
CA LEU A 22 -3.97 -9.91 19.79
C LEU A 22 -4.30 -11.31 19.25
N VAL A 23 -4.97 -12.15 20.05
CA VAL A 23 -5.40 -13.48 19.62
C VAL A 23 -6.39 -13.39 18.46
N SER A 24 -7.34 -12.46 18.52
CA SER A 24 -8.33 -12.27 17.45
C SER A 24 -7.65 -11.83 16.14
N MET A 25 -6.71 -10.87 16.22
CA MET A 25 -5.93 -10.41 15.07
C MET A 25 -5.07 -11.53 14.48
N GLY A 26 -4.50 -12.41 15.30
CA GLY A 26 -3.70 -13.54 14.85
C GLY A 26 -4.50 -14.62 14.10
N HIS A 27 -5.79 -14.75 14.40
CA HIS A 27 -6.68 -15.74 13.75
C HIS A 27 -7.47 -15.19 12.55
N GLN A 28 -7.40 -13.88 12.27
CA GLN A 28 -8.15 -13.28 11.18
C GLN A 28 -7.23 -12.89 10.01
N SER A 29 -7.52 -13.41 8.82
CA SER A 29 -6.84 -12.99 7.59
C SER A 29 -7.13 -11.52 7.25
N CYS A 30 -6.13 -10.81 6.75
CA CYS A 30 -6.29 -9.47 6.19
C CYS A 30 -6.86 -9.51 4.76
N GLY A 31 -7.38 -8.37 4.28
CA GLY A 31 -7.84 -8.22 2.90
C GLY A 31 -6.68 -8.23 1.91
N ALA A 32 -6.92 -8.80 0.71
CA ALA A 32 -5.94 -8.79 -0.38
C ALA A 32 -5.80 -7.41 -1.03
N LEU A 33 -4.62 -7.10 -1.56
CA LEU A 33 -4.36 -5.86 -2.30
C LEU A 33 -4.80 -6.01 -3.76
N THR A 34 -6.11 -5.99 -3.98
CA THR A 34 -6.74 -6.14 -5.30
C THR A 34 -7.72 -5.00 -5.56
N LEU A 35 -8.16 -4.85 -6.81
CA LEU A 35 -9.30 -4.00 -7.14
C LEU A 35 -10.54 -4.42 -6.32
N TRP A 36 -11.47 -3.48 -6.17
CA TRP A 36 -12.74 -3.62 -5.43
C TRP A 36 -12.63 -4.12 -3.98
N ASN A 37 -11.46 -3.97 -3.35
CA ASN A 37 -11.27 -4.36 -1.95
C ASN A 37 -10.92 -3.18 -1.01
N TYR A 38 -11.23 -1.94 -1.44
CA TYR A 38 -11.04 -0.77 -0.59
C TYR A 38 -12.15 -0.69 0.47
N PRO A 39 -11.83 -0.56 1.77
CA PRO A 39 -12.87 -0.59 2.81
C PRO A 39 -13.81 0.62 2.73
N ASN A 40 -15.12 0.37 2.66
CA ASN A 40 -16.13 1.45 2.56
C ASN A 40 -16.06 2.47 3.71
N TRP A 41 -15.65 2.06 4.91
CA TRP A 41 -15.52 2.98 6.04
C TRP A 41 -14.38 3.99 5.89
N MET A 42 -13.37 3.71 5.05
CA MET A 42 -12.29 4.66 4.75
C MET A 42 -12.71 5.75 3.74
N ARG A 43 -13.86 5.58 3.07
CA ARG A 43 -14.44 6.58 2.16
C ARG A 43 -15.19 7.70 2.89
N ASN A 44 -15.35 7.56 4.20
CA ASN A 44 -15.98 8.56 5.07
C ASN A 44 -15.20 8.64 6.39
N LEU A 45 -13.91 8.93 6.30
CA LEU A 45 -12.96 8.85 7.40
C LEU A 45 -12.82 10.20 8.11
N VAL A 46 -12.83 10.17 9.45
CA VAL A 46 -12.38 11.30 10.28
C VAL A 46 -10.85 11.32 10.26
N ALA A 47 -10.26 12.30 9.58
CA ALA A 47 -8.81 12.50 9.56
C ALA A 47 -8.35 13.17 10.86
N GLN A 48 -7.08 12.99 11.22
CA GLN A 48 -6.48 13.60 12.41
C GLN A 48 -5.37 14.59 12.03
N ASP A 49 -5.19 15.61 12.86
CA ASP A 49 -4.03 16.48 12.85
C ASP A 49 -2.79 15.80 13.46
N ILE A 50 -1.66 16.49 13.41
CA ILE A 50 -0.36 15.94 13.87
C ILE A 50 -0.38 15.63 15.38
N ASP A 51 -1.20 16.36 16.15
CA ASP A 51 -1.43 16.15 17.58
C ASP A 51 -2.44 15.03 17.90
N GLY A 52 -3.04 14.42 16.87
CA GLY A 52 -4.04 13.37 17.03
C GLY A 52 -5.46 13.91 17.25
N GLU A 53 -5.69 15.21 17.06
CA GLU A 53 -7.02 15.80 17.13
C GLU A 53 -7.84 15.57 15.87
N ASP A 54 -9.14 15.31 16.05
CA ASP A 54 -10.05 14.98 14.95
C ASP A 54 -10.37 16.24 14.14
N ARG A 55 -10.17 16.15 12.83
CA ARG A 55 -10.54 17.23 11.90
C ARG A 55 -12.05 17.23 11.67
N PRO A 56 -12.67 18.40 11.50
CA PRO A 56 -14.11 18.50 11.28
C PRO A 56 -14.55 17.98 9.91
N ASN A 57 -13.65 18.00 8.92
CA ASN A 57 -13.96 17.61 7.54
C ASN A 57 -13.60 16.14 7.31
N LEU A 58 -14.61 15.35 6.94
CA LEU A 58 -14.44 13.96 6.55
C LEU A 58 -13.74 13.87 5.19
N ILE A 59 -13.02 12.78 4.97
CA ILE A 59 -12.31 12.51 3.71
C ILE A 59 -12.72 11.16 3.12
N ASP A 60 -12.79 11.11 1.78
CA ASP A 60 -12.73 9.85 1.04
C ASP A 60 -11.26 9.51 0.81
N MET A 61 -10.73 8.56 1.57
CA MET A 61 -9.32 8.20 1.51
C MET A 61 -8.94 7.61 0.15
N ALA A 62 -9.82 6.82 -0.49
CA ALA A 62 -9.54 6.22 -1.79
C ALA A 62 -9.36 7.30 -2.86
N ALA A 63 -10.26 8.29 -2.89
CA ALA A 63 -10.15 9.43 -3.80
C ALA A 63 -8.92 10.29 -3.49
N LEU A 64 -8.64 10.52 -2.21
CA LEU A 64 -7.51 11.34 -1.77
C LEU A 64 -6.16 10.70 -2.13
N GLU A 65 -6.00 9.38 -2.04
CA GLU A 65 -4.74 8.71 -2.42
C GLU A 65 -4.42 8.92 -3.90
N ILE A 66 -5.40 8.75 -4.79
CA ILE A 66 -5.24 9.03 -6.22
C ILE A 66 -4.86 10.48 -6.46
N TYR A 67 -5.55 11.41 -5.79
CA TYR A 67 -5.24 12.84 -5.90
C TYR A 67 -3.81 13.15 -5.44
N ARG A 68 -3.38 12.59 -4.31
CA ARG A 68 -2.06 12.86 -3.71
C ARG A 68 -0.91 12.34 -4.57
N ASP A 69 -1.05 11.17 -5.19
CA ASP A 69 -0.02 10.65 -6.09
C ASP A 69 0.20 11.60 -7.27
N ARG A 70 -0.90 12.08 -7.88
CA ARG A 70 -0.86 13.07 -8.97
C ARG A 70 -0.28 14.41 -8.52
N GLU A 71 -0.76 14.94 -7.38
CA GLU A 71 -0.30 16.22 -6.82
C GLU A 71 1.20 16.22 -6.51
N ARG A 72 1.72 15.11 -6.01
CA ARG A 72 3.15 14.96 -5.68
C ARG A 72 4.03 14.68 -6.90
N GLY A 73 3.45 14.64 -8.11
CA GLY A 73 4.17 14.37 -9.34
C GLY A 73 4.69 12.93 -9.44
N VAL A 74 4.09 11.98 -8.72
CA VAL A 74 4.43 10.56 -8.87
C VAL A 74 4.00 10.12 -10.28
N PRO A 75 4.89 9.49 -11.07
CA PRO A 75 4.54 9.01 -12.39
C PRO A 75 3.36 8.04 -12.35
N ARG A 76 2.49 8.12 -13.36
CA ARG A 76 1.41 7.14 -13.58
C ARG A 76 1.98 5.75 -13.86
N TYR A 77 1.17 4.71 -13.73
CA TYR A 77 1.63 3.33 -13.61
C TYR A 77 2.63 2.90 -14.71
N ASN A 78 2.32 3.15 -15.98
CA ASN A 78 3.19 2.70 -17.07
C ASN A 78 4.53 3.44 -17.10
N GLU A 79 4.52 4.74 -16.81
CA GLU A 79 5.75 5.55 -16.71
C GLU A 79 6.55 5.19 -15.46
N PHE A 80 5.87 4.87 -14.36
CA PHE A 80 6.48 4.37 -13.13
C PHE A 80 7.26 3.08 -13.38
N ARG A 81 6.69 2.15 -14.15
CA ARG A 81 7.37 0.92 -14.58
C ARG A 81 8.61 1.20 -15.43
N LYS A 82 8.53 2.10 -16.40
CA LYS A 82 9.69 2.50 -17.22
C LYS A 82 10.83 3.06 -16.37
N ASN A 83 10.50 3.91 -15.39
CA ASN A 83 11.48 4.49 -14.46
C ASN A 83 12.15 3.44 -13.56
N LEU A 84 11.50 2.29 -13.36
CA LEU A 84 12.07 1.13 -12.68
C LEU A 84 12.76 0.13 -13.62
N LEU A 85 12.96 0.50 -14.88
CA LEU A 85 13.54 -0.36 -15.93
C LEU A 85 12.72 -1.64 -16.17
N MET A 86 11.42 -1.61 -15.87
CA MET A 86 10.49 -2.71 -16.14
C MET A 86 9.84 -2.55 -17.51
N SER A 87 9.45 -3.66 -18.13
CA SER A 87 8.71 -3.63 -19.38
C SER A 87 7.36 -2.92 -19.19
N PRO A 88 7.04 -1.87 -19.98
CA PRO A 88 5.75 -1.22 -19.93
C PRO A 88 4.66 -2.17 -20.45
N ILE A 89 3.45 -2.01 -19.91
CA ILE A 89 2.26 -2.70 -20.40
C ILE A 89 1.80 -2.06 -21.72
N LYS A 90 1.35 -2.89 -22.67
CA LYS A 90 0.93 -2.46 -24.02
C LYS A 90 -0.54 -2.70 -24.28
N LYS A 91 -1.14 -3.66 -23.58
CA LYS A 91 -2.55 -4.02 -23.62
C LYS A 91 -3.06 -4.34 -22.21
N TRP A 92 -4.37 -4.28 -22.01
CA TRP A 92 -4.98 -4.44 -20.69
C TRP A 92 -4.75 -5.82 -20.09
N GLU A 93 -4.67 -6.84 -20.94
CA GLU A 93 -4.39 -8.23 -20.56
C GLU A 93 -2.93 -8.42 -20.09
N ASP A 94 -2.04 -7.45 -20.31
CA ASP A 94 -0.70 -7.47 -19.70
C ASP A 94 -0.77 -7.08 -18.20
N LEU A 95 -1.83 -6.39 -17.77
CA LEU A 95 -2.01 -5.92 -16.40
C LEU A 95 -2.77 -6.94 -15.53
N THR A 96 -3.89 -7.45 -16.04
CA THR A 96 -4.77 -8.38 -15.32
C THR A 96 -5.47 -9.34 -16.28
N ASP A 97 -5.87 -10.52 -15.79
CA ASP A 97 -6.70 -11.48 -16.53
C ASP A 97 -8.20 -11.32 -16.22
N ASP A 98 -8.58 -10.34 -15.40
CA ASP A 98 -9.95 -10.10 -14.96
C ASP A 98 -10.70 -9.23 -15.99
N GLU A 99 -11.61 -9.84 -16.74
CA GLU A 99 -12.37 -9.18 -17.81
C GLU A 99 -13.23 -8.01 -17.30
N GLU A 100 -13.87 -8.17 -16.13
CA GLU A 100 -14.68 -7.10 -15.52
C GLU A 100 -13.80 -5.91 -15.11
N ALA A 101 -12.57 -6.19 -14.64
CA ALA A 101 -11.62 -5.14 -14.30
C ALA A 101 -11.15 -4.42 -15.56
N ILE A 102 -10.85 -5.15 -16.62
CA ILE A 102 -10.42 -4.58 -17.90
C ILE A 102 -11.50 -3.63 -18.44
N ASP A 103 -12.77 -4.04 -18.43
CA ASP A 103 -13.86 -3.22 -18.94
C ASP A 103 -14.04 -1.94 -18.12
N ALA A 104 -14.02 -2.04 -16.78
CA ALA A 104 -14.09 -0.88 -15.90
C ALA A 104 -12.90 0.07 -16.09
N LEU A 105 -11.69 -0.47 -16.28
CA LEU A 105 -10.49 0.32 -16.54
C LEU A 105 -10.55 1.02 -17.89
N LYS A 106 -11.02 0.34 -18.94
CA LYS A 106 -11.22 0.94 -20.27
C LYS A 106 -12.20 2.09 -20.22
N GLU A 107 -13.31 1.93 -19.49
CA GLU A 107 -14.29 3.00 -19.31
C GLU A 107 -13.69 4.21 -18.57
N VAL A 108 -13.04 3.98 -17.43
CA VAL A 108 -12.51 5.06 -16.58
C VAL A 108 -11.34 5.79 -17.22
N TYR A 109 -10.49 5.09 -17.98
CA TYR A 109 -9.28 5.65 -18.58
C TYR A 109 -9.39 5.92 -20.08
N GLU A 110 -10.59 5.87 -20.65
CA GLU A 110 -10.87 6.14 -22.07
C GLU A 110 -10.02 5.24 -23.01
N ASP A 111 -9.87 3.97 -22.64
CA ASP A 111 -9.02 2.98 -23.33
C ASP A 111 -7.53 3.38 -23.47
N ASP A 112 -7.06 4.37 -22.70
CA ASP A 112 -5.65 4.78 -22.67
C ASP A 112 -4.91 4.21 -21.45
N ILE A 113 -4.16 3.13 -21.70
CA ILE A 113 -3.37 2.42 -20.69
C ILE A 113 -2.30 3.29 -20.01
N ASN A 114 -1.85 4.39 -20.64
CA ASN A 114 -0.85 5.29 -20.06
C ASN A 114 -1.45 6.25 -19.03
N LYS A 115 -2.79 6.39 -19.01
CA LYS A 115 -3.50 7.19 -18.00
C LYS A 115 -3.74 6.44 -16.69
N VAL A 116 -3.46 5.14 -16.59
CA VAL A 116 -3.69 4.36 -15.37
C VAL A 116 -2.90 4.93 -14.20
N ASP A 117 -3.58 5.32 -13.12
CA ASP A 117 -2.92 5.79 -11.90
C ASP A 117 -2.07 4.69 -11.26
N VAL A 118 -0.96 5.07 -10.64
CA VAL A 118 -0.01 4.11 -10.05
C VAL A 118 -0.71 3.22 -9.02
N ASN A 119 -1.48 3.79 -8.10
CA ASN A 119 -2.20 3.03 -7.08
C ASN A 119 -3.16 1.99 -7.70
N VAL A 120 -3.92 2.37 -8.73
CA VAL A 120 -4.83 1.46 -9.44
C VAL A 120 -4.06 0.33 -10.12
N GLY A 121 -2.97 0.65 -10.83
CA GLY A 121 -2.13 -0.34 -11.48
C GLY A 121 -1.52 -1.35 -10.50
N LEU A 122 -1.05 -0.91 -9.32
CA LEU A 122 -0.51 -1.81 -8.29
C LEU A 122 -1.55 -2.82 -7.74
N HIS A 123 -2.82 -2.40 -7.66
CA HIS A 123 -3.91 -3.27 -7.21
C HIS A 123 -4.43 -4.19 -8.32
N ALA A 124 -4.43 -3.71 -9.56
CA ALA A 124 -4.84 -4.48 -10.74
C ALA A 124 -3.80 -5.52 -11.17
N GLU A 125 -2.52 -5.25 -10.93
CA GLU A 125 -1.43 -6.10 -11.41
C GLU A 125 -1.54 -7.54 -10.92
N LYS A 126 -1.52 -8.47 -11.88
CA LYS A 126 -1.45 -9.90 -11.65
C LYS A 126 -0.26 -10.24 -10.76
N LYS A 127 -0.54 -10.86 -9.62
CA LYS A 127 0.49 -11.14 -8.61
C LYS A 127 1.25 -12.42 -8.93
N ILE A 128 2.55 -12.41 -8.61
CA ILE A 128 3.38 -13.62 -8.61
C ILE A 128 2.80 -14.59 -7.57
N LYS A 129 2.79 -15.89 -7.86
CA LYS A 129 2.29 -16.90 -6.93
C LYS A 129 2.99 -16.79 -5.58
N GLY A 130 2.21 -16.57 -4.52
CA GLY A 130 2.71 -16.41 -3.15
C GLY A 130 3.00 -14.97 -2.73
N PHE A 131 2.92 -13.99 -3.65
CA PHE A 131 3.09 -12.58 -3.31
C PHE A 131 1.75 -11.92 -2.97
N ALA A 132 1.74 -11.11 -1.90
CA ALA A 132 0.61 -10.27 -1.53
C ALA A 132 0.62 -8.90 -2.23
N ILE A 133 1.79 -8.47 -2.73
CA ILE A 133 2.00 -7.20 -3.43
C ILE A 133 2.31 -7.44 -4.91
N SER A 134 2.07 -6.43 -5.75
CA SER A 134 2.52 -6.39 -7.15
C SER A 134 4.05 -6.51 -7.27
N GLU A 135 4.55 -7.03 -8.39
CA GLU A 135 5.97 -7.00 -8.73
C GLU A 135 6.49 -5.55 -8.81
N THR A 136 5.70 -4.62 -9.36
CA THR A 136 6.08 -3.19 -9.44
C THR A 136 6.38 -2.59 -8.06
N ALA A 137 5.51 -2.81 -7.07
CA ALA A 137 5.76 -2.40 -5.68
C ALA A 137 6.96 -3.14 -5.05
N PHE A 138 7.15 -4.42 -5.39
CA PHE A 138 8.26 -5.22 -4.87
C PHE A 138 9.63 -4.66 -5.28
N PHE A 139 9.78 -4.11 -6.50
CA PHE A 139 11.04 -3.50 -6.94
C PHE A 139 11.42 -2.28 -6.10
N ILE A 140 10.43 -1.43 -5.76
CA ILE A 140 10.64 -0.34 -4.80
C ILE A 140 11.00 -0.88 -3.43
N PHE A 141 10.28 -1.90 -2.97
CA PHE A 141 10.54 -2.53 -1.68
C PHE A 141 11.96 -3.07 -1.59
N LEU A 142 12.46 -3.75 -2.62
CA LEU A 142 13.82 -4.29 -2.68
C LEU A 142 14.88 -3.21 -2.46
N LEU A 143 14.76 -2.10 -3.19
CA LEU A 143 15.68 -0.96 -3.06
C LEU A 143 15.59 -0.31 -1.68
N VAL A 144 14.38 0.07 -1.26
CA VAL A 144 14.18 0.89 -0.06
C VAL A 144 14.39 0.05 1.21
N ALA A 145 14.01 -1.22 1.24
CA ALA A 145 14.24 -2.10 2.38
C ALA A 145 15.74 -2.30 2.66
N SER A 146 16.51 -2.56 1.60
CA SER A 146 17.98 -2.67 1.70
C SER A 146 18.57 -1.34 2.17
N ARG A 147 18.17 -0.23 1.55
CA ARG A 147 18.67 1.11 1.88
C ARG A 147 18.33 1.53 3.31
N ARG A 148 17.18 1.15 3.88
CA ARG A 148 16.84 1.45 5.28
C ARG A 148 17.86 0.88 6.26
N LEU A 149 18.34 -0.34 6.03
CA LEU A 149 19.35 -0.98 6.87
C LEU A 149 20.76 -0.46 6.56
N GLU A 150 21.08 -0.32 5.28
CA GLU A 150 22.41 0.09 4.86
C GLU A 150 22.68 1.55 5.20
N ALA A 151 21.74 2.47 4.98
CA ALA A 151 21.98 3.88 5.24
C ALA A 151 22.00 4.23 6.73
N ASP A 152 21.50 3.33 7.60
CA ASP A 152 21.51 3.53 9.04
C ASP A 152 22.84 3.12 9.69
N ARG A 153 23.46 4.09 10.36
CA ARG A 153 24.71 3.92 11.10
C ARG A 153 24.57 2.88 12.23
N PHE A 154 23.44 2.85 12.94
CA PHE A 154 23.26 1.95 14.07
C PHE A 154 23.17 0.50 13.62
N SER A 155 22.44 0.25 12.53
CA SER A 155 22.37 -1.06 11.86
C SER A 155 23.75 -1.55 11.37
N ARG A 156 24.51 -0.69 10.67
CA ARG A 156 25.86 -1.05 10.19
C ARG A 156 26.83 -1.38 11.34
N ARG A 157 26.89 -0.55 12.39
CA ARG A 157 27.89 -0.69 13.46
C ARG A 157 27.75 -1.99 14.26
N ILE A 158 26.51 -2.43 14.52
CA ILE A 158 26.25 -3.70 15.21
C ILE A 158 26.74 -4.89 14.36
N SER A 159 26.55 -4.84 13.03
CA SER A 159 27.03 -5.90 12.13
C SER A 159 28.56 -5.98 12.10
N THR A 160 29.26 -4.83 12.08
CA THR A 160 30.73 -4.76 12.10
C THR A 160 31.29 -5.22 13.43
N ILE A 161 30.72 -4.79 14.56
CA ILE A 161 31.15 -5.22 15.89
C ILE A 161 30.94 -6.73 16.06
N LYS A 162 29.78 -7.28 15.66
CA LYS A 162 29.56 -8.74 15.67
C LYS A 162 30.54 -9.50 14.78
N ARG A 163 30.97 -8.92 13.65
CA ARG A 163 31.94 -9.52 12.73
C ARG A 163 33.37 -9.46 13.27
N ILE A 164 33.71 -8.45 14.07
CA ILE A 164 34.99 -8.36 14.81
C ILE A 164 34.98 -9.34 15.99
N LEU A 165 33.88 -9.41 16.76
CA LEU A 165 33.77 -10.26 17.95
C LEU A 165 33.56 -11.76 17.65
N LYS A 166 33.26 -12.14 16.40
CA LYS A 166 33.18 -13.54 15.94
C LYS A 166 34.44 -14.01 15.20
N LYS A 167 35.53 -13.24 15.26
CA LYS A 167 36.77 -13.52 14.52
C LYS A 167 37.88 -14.15 15.37
N ASP A 168 37.55 -14.67 16.54
CA ASP A 168 38.37 -15.59 17.35
C ASP A 168 37.69 -16.96 17.46
#